data_AF-Q86BJ3-F1
#
_entry.id   AF-Q86BJ3-F1
#
_cell.length_a   1.000
_cell.length_b   1.000
_cell.length_c   1.000
_cell.angle_alpha   90.00
_cell.angle_beta   90.00
_cell.angle_gamma   90.00
#
_symmetry.space_group_name_H-M   'P 1'
#
loop_
_entity.id
_entity.type
_entity.pdbx_description
1 polymer ?
#
loop_
_entity_poly.entity_id
_entity_poly.type
_entity_poly.pdbx_seq_one_letter_code
_entity_poly.pdbx_strand_id
1 'polypeptide(L)'
;MSLNAERSYKMKLRDVENAFKYRRIPYPKRSVELIALLAISCTFFLFMHTNKLNSRLKEMEVKLQPSEFSALGLTGNHISGHDAGKHDDINTLHGTYQYLKSTGQKVGYNVHDRRSSEEQLRTPTAHGHHHDHHSHHHHMHQQEKIDGHKHKASHDKQLAVPDNKHKEDEVHYEDDEDEVEENDDDLANDVGTTDSEGFNFKADLLNNTKYAEVDFVFFNRVPKVGSQSLMELMARLGKINGFTHARNKGSAHETIVMNKQRQNDLIADLLTRPKPHIYSQHIAYINFTRFHLPKPIYINLIRDPIDRIISWHYYIRAPWYYRDMQAKLGENAIPMPSEEFMNLDLDTCVRNHDPHCTFTQMQIKNPVGDHRRQTLFFCGMNQKLCMPFNSEAAMQKAKRTVETEYAVVGTWEDTNITLSVLEAYIPRYFRNAKVAYYLGKDRLSRVNRNNVTRIVSDETRLILRKNLTNEIEFYEFCKQRLYLQYAALSHGKRFGEDDYLLVPEQQNEYNEDY
;
A
#
# COMPACT_ATOMS: atom_id res chain seq x y z
N MET A 1 22.72 -6.73 51.28
CA MET A 1 21.32 -6.25 51.28
C MET A 1 21.31 -4.87 50.62
N SER A 2 20.39 -4.61 49.69
CA SER A 2 20.17 -3.29 49.11
C SER A 2 18.73 -3.19 48.62
N LEU A 3 18.05 -2.08 48.90
CA LEU A 3 16.69 -1.80 48.45
C LEU A 3 16.61 -0.32 48.04
N ASN A 4 16.60 -0.09 46.72
CA ASN A 4 16.38 1.24 46.14
C ASN A 4 14.89 1.59 46.21
N ALA A 5 14.58 2.85 46.53
CA ALA A 5 13.22 3.40 46.48
C ALA A 5 13.02 4.25 45.22
N GLU A 6 12.46 3.68 44.15
CA GLU A 6 12.11 4.45 42.96
C GLU A 6 10.86 5.32 43.19
N ARG A 7 10.95 6.61 42.86
CA ARG A 7 9.82 7.55 42.95
C ARG A 7 8.91 7.41 41.72
N SER A 8 7.70 6.90 41.93
CA SER A 8 6.66 6.83 40.89
C SER A 8 6.06 8.20 40.57
N TYR A 9 6.33 8.71 39.36
CA TYR A 9 5.60 9.85 38.78
C TYR A 9 4.43 9.34 37.91
N LYS A 10 3.22 9.29 38.49
CA LYS A 10 1.95 9.14 37.76
C LYS A 10 0.97 10.24 38.17
N MET A 11 1.11 11.41 37.57
CA MET A 11 0.09 12.46 37.62
C MET A 11 -1.14 11.99 36.83
N LYS A 12 -2.36 12.10 37.40
CA LYS A 12 -3.57 11.58 36.74
C LYS A 12 -4.14 12.65 35.81
N LEU A 13 -4.76 12.23 34.71
CA LEU A 13 -5.30 13.14 33.68
C LEU A 13 -6.29 14.17 34.27
N ARG A 14 -7.08 13.75 35.26
CA ARG A 14 -8.04 14.61 36.00
C ARG A 14 -7.39 15.76 36.77
N ASP A 15 -6.12 15.62 37.16
CA ASP A 15 -5.39 16.68 37.87
C ASP A 15 -5.02 17.83 36.90
N VAL A 16 -4.78 17.50 35.63
CA VAL A 16 -4.53 18.47 34.55
C VAL A 16 -5.81 19.24 34.20
N GLU A 17 -6.94 18.56 34.05
CA GLU A 17 -8.25 19.20 33.77
C GLU A 17 -8.63 20.22 34.86
N ASN A 18 -8.42 19.87 36.13
CA ASN A 18 -8.66 20.77 37.25
C ASN A 18 -7.69 21.96 37.27
N ALA A 19 -6.42 21.78 36.89
CA ALA A 19 -5.44 22.87 36.81
C ALA A 19 -5.79 23.92 35.74
N PHE A 20 -6.33 23.51 34.59
CA PHE A 20 -6.81 24.45 33.56
C PHE A 20 -8.07 25.21 33.98
N LYS A 21 -8.96 24.58 34.77
CA LYS A 21 -10.28 25.14 35.12
C LYS A 21 -10.23 26.43 35.97
N TYR A 22 -9.11 26.70 36.66
CA TYR A 22 -8.95 27.82 37.59
C TYR A 22 -8.12 29.01 37.09
N ARG A 23 -7.51 28.96 35.89
CA ARG A 23 -6.75 30.10 35.32
C ARG A 23 -7.61 31.05 34.46
N ARG A 24 -8.67 31.62 35.04
CA ARG A 24 -9.30 32.83 34.48
C ARG A 24 -8.51 34.08 34.88
N ILE A 25 -7.41 34.36 34.19
CA ILE A 25 -6.72 35.66 34.30
C ILE A 25 -7.65 36.73 33.70
N PRO A 26 -8.04 37.78 34.43
CA PRO A 26 -8.91 38.84 33.90
C PRO A 26 -8.10 39.77 32.99
N TYR A 27 -7.99 39.41 31.72
CA TYR A 27 -7.48 40.33 30.70
C TYR A 27 -8.41 41.57 30.64
N PRO A 28 -7.87 42.81 30.75
CA PRO A 28 -8.68 44.02 30.63
C PRO A 28 -9.30 44.09 29.23
N LYS A 29 -10.59 44.44 29.11
CA LYS A 29 -11.38 44.31 27.87
C LYS A 29 -10.64 44.74 26.59
N ARG A 30 -9.94 45.88 26.63
CA ARG A 30 -9.12 46.42 25.53
C ARG A 30 -8.05 45.47 24.98
N SER A 31 -7.43 44.60 25.79
CA SER A 31 -6.44 43.64 25.28
C SER A 31 -7.09 42.40 24.65
N VAL A 32 -8.29 42.00 25.07
CA VAL A 32 -9.08 40.97 24.38
C VAL A 32 -9.56 41.49 23.02
N GLU A 33 -10.02 42.74 22.97
CA GLU A 33 -10.35 43.46 21.72
C GLU A 33 -9.14 43.54 20.78
N LEU A 34 -7.96 43.90 21.29
CA LEU A 34 -6.73 43.96 20.50
C LEU A 34 -6.33 42.60 19.92
N ILE A 35 -6.40 41.51 20.71
CA ILE A 35 -6.09 40.16 20.26
C ILE A 35 -7.09 39.69 19.20
N ALA A 36 -8.39 39.99 19.37
CA ALA A 36 -9.42 39.68 18.38
C ALA A 36 -9.18 40.42 17.06
N LEU A 37 -8.88 41.72 17.10
CA LEU A 37 -8.55 42.51 15.91
C LEU A 37 -7.29 42.00 15.20
N LEU A 38 -6.25 41.58 15.95
CA LEU A 38 -5.03 41.03 15.38
C LEU A 38 -5.28 39.68 14.71
N ALA A 39 -6.07 38.78 15.32
CA ALA A 39 -6.50 37.52 14.72
C ALA A 39 -7.35 37.73 13.45
N ILE A 40 -8.29 38.68 13.46
CA ILE A 40 -9.09 39.06 12.28
C ILE A 40 -8.20 39.64 11.17
N SER A 41 -7.22 40.49 11.50
CA SER A 41 -6.29 41.04 10.51
C SER A 41 -5.38 39.97 9.88
N CYS A 42 -4.93 38.99 10.66
CA CYS A 42 -4.09 37.90 10.19
C CYS A 42 -4.89 36.94 9.27
N THR A 43 -6.10 36.56 9.68
CA THR A 43 -6.99 35.72 8.84
C THR A 43 -7.42 36.44 7.57
N PHE A 44 -7.73 37.75 7.63
CA PHE A 44 -8.02 38.54 6.43
C PHE A 44 -6.80 38.68 5.51
N PHE A 45 -5.59 38.86 6.06
CA PHE A 45 -4.36 38.89 5.27
C PHE A 45 -4.10 37.56 4.56
N LEU A 46 -4.24 36.43 5.26
CA LEU A 46 -4.11 35.08 4.67
C LEU A 46 -5.17 34.81 3.60
N PHE A 47 -6.42 35.24 3.80
CA PHE A 47 -7.49 35.15 2.80
C PHE A 47 -7.17 36.02 1.56
N MET A 48 -6.72 37.26 1.75
CA MET A 48 -6.29 38.13 0.65
C MET A 48 -5.08 37.55 -0.10
N HIS A 49 -4.11 36.95 0.59
CA HIS A 49 -2.93 36.37 -0.04
C HIS A 49 -3.23 35.08 -0.80
N THR A 50 -4.07 34.20 -0.25
CA THR A 50 -4.54 32.98 -0.95
C THR A 50 -5.45 33.32 -2.14
N ASN A 51 -6.33 34.32 -2.05
CA ASN A 51 -7.08 34.81 -3.21
C ASN A 51 -6.19 35.46 -4.28
N LYS A 52 -5.14 36.18 -3.88
CA LYS A 52 -4.14 36.75 -4.81
C LYS A 52 -3.28 35.68 -5.49
N LEU A 53 -3.00 34.57 -4.79
CA LEU A 53 -2.35 33.39 -5.36
C LEU A 53 -3.30 32.63 -6.31
N ASN A 54 -4.55 32.35 -5.91
CA ASN A 54 -5.55 31.69 -6.76
C ASN A 54 -5.90 32.49 -8.02
N SER A 55 -6.02 33.82 -7.93
CA SER A 55 -6.23 34.66 -9.10
C SER A 55 -5.01 34.68 -10.03
N ARG A 56 -3.79 34.72 -9.50
CA ARG A 56 -2.57 34.59 -10.32
C ARG A 56 -2.38 33.20 -10.92
N LEU A 57 -2.76 32.13 -10.21
CA LEU A 57 -2.80 30.77 -10.75
C LEU A 57 -3.74 30.72 -11.95
N LYS A 58 -4.99 31.18 -11.80
CA LYS A 58 -5.95 31.28 -12.91
C LYS A 58 -5.49 32.19 -14.04
N GLU A 59 -4.80 33.29 -13.73
CA GLU A 59 -4.27 34.20 -14.75
C GLU A 59 -3.11 33.56 -15.54
N MET A 60 -2.30 32.70 -14.92
CA MET A 60 -1.26 31.91 -15.60
C MET A 60 -1.86 30.72 -16.36
N GLU A 61 -2.84 30.04 -15.79
CA GLU A 61 -3.63 28.95 -16.40
C GLU A 61 -4.31 29.41 -17.69
N VAL A 62 -5.00 30.56 -17.67
CA VAL A 62 -5.59 31.20 -18.86
C VAL A 62 -4.52 31.66 -19.86
N LYS A 63 -3.36 32.17 -19.40
CA LYS A 63 -2.24 32.53 -20.29
C LYS A 63 -1.52 31.32 -20.91
N LEU A 64 -1.80 30.10 -20.44
CA LEU A 64 -1.30 28.84 -20.99
C LEU A 64 -2.30 28.16 -21.95
N GLN A 65 -3.51 28.71 -22.15
CA GLN A 65 -4.53 28.16 -23.05
C GLN A 65 -4.92 29.12 -24.20
N PRO A 66 -4.32 28.95 -25.40
CA PRO A 66 -4.79 29.62 -26.61
C PRO A 66 -6.05 28.95 -27.17
N SER A 67 -7.18 29.65 -27.05
CA SER A 67 -8.38 29.56 -27.92
C SER A 67 -8.95 28.15 -28.26
N GLU A 68 -9.89 27.67 -27.44
CA GLU A 68 -10.97 26.80 -27.95
C GLU A 68 -11.93 27.61 -28.84
N PHE A 69 -11.63 27.79 -30.14
CA PHE A 69 -12.63 28.34 -31.09
C PHE A 69 -12.38 28.03 -32.58
N SER A 70 -12.01 26.79 -32.95
CA SER A 70 -12.08 26.29 -34.34
C SER A 70 -11.91 24.76 -34.46
N ALA A 71 -12.95 23.99 -34.15
CA ALA A 71 -12.94 22.52 -34.29
C ALA A 71 -14.30 21.91 -34.68
N LEU A 72 -15.19 22.67 -35.33
CA LEU A 72 -16.45 22.18 -35.87
C LEU A 72 -16.52 22.35 -37.40
N GLY A 73 -16.01 21.35 -38.11
CA GLY A 73 -16.45 21.03 -39.47
C GLY A 73 -15.63 21.56 -40.66
N LEU A 74 -15.56 20.69 -41.68
CA LEU A 74 -15.49 20.98 -43.11
C LEU A 74 -14.17 21.45 -43.75
N THR A 75 -13.56 20.48 -44.48
CA THR A 75 -12.87 20.62 -45.79
C THR A 75 -11.49 21.28 -45.86
N GLY A 76 -10.64 20.79 -46.78
CA GLY A 76 -9.45 21.50 -47.27
C GLY A 76 -8.14 20.71 -47.22
N ASN A 77 -7.72 20.15 -48.35
CA ASN A 77 -6.49 19.35 -48.52
C ASN A 77 -5.17 20.08 -48.18
N HIS A 78 -4.13 19.26 -47.97
CA HIS A 78 -2.67 19.47 -48.17
C HIS A 78 -1.74 19.74 -46.96
N ILE A 79 -0.92 18.71 -46.70
CA ILE A 79 0.55 18.73 -46.55
C ILE A 79 1.18 19.19 -45.20
N SER A 80 1.81 18.20 -44.56
CA SER A 80 2.99 18.25 -43.66
C SER A 80 2.95 19.05 -42.35
N GLY A 81 3.15 18.34 -41.24
CA GLY A 81 3.39 18.92 -39.91
C GLY A 81 2.91 17.98 -38.80
N HIS A 82 3.65 16.91 -38.52
CA HIS A 82 3.24 15.89 -37.55
C HIS A 82 3.76 16.26 -36.15
N ASP A 83 2.91 16.85 -35.31
CA ASP A 83 3.20 17.11 -33.90
C ASP A 83 2.06 16.57 -33.03
N ALA A 84 2.39 15.87 -31.94
CA ALA A 84 1.45 15.04 -31.20
C ALA A 84 1.09 15.65 -29.83
N GLY A 85 -0.21 15.67 -29.52
CA GLY A 85 -0.73 16.41 -28.37
C GLY A 85 -0.17 15.97 -27.01
N LYS A 86 0.03 16.95 -26.13
CA LYS A 86 0.27 16.69 -24.70
C LYS A 86 -0.95 16.03 -24.07
N HIS A 87 -0.73 14.96 -23.33
CA HIS A 87 -1.70 14.48 -22.34
C HIS A 87 -1.72 15.41 -21.12
N ASP A 88 -2.89 15.61 -20.52
CA ASP A 88 -3.02 16.21 -19.20
C ASP A 88 -2.41 15.31 -18.11
N ASP A 89 -1.84 15.93 -17.08
CA ASP A 89 -1.08 15.23 -16.03
C ASP A 89 -1.95 14.43 -15.05
N ILE A 90 -2.26 13.18 -15.44
CA ILE A 90 -2.85 12.12 -14.60
C ILE A 90 -2.05 11.91 -13.30
N ASN A 91 -0.76 12.28 -13.29
CA ASN A 91 0.13 12.27 -12.12
C ASN A 91 -0.35 13.15 -10.95
N THR A 92 -1.33 14.03 -11.15
CA THR A 92 -1.93 14.86 -10.09
C THR A 92 -3.26 14.28 -9.61
N LEU A 93 -3.58 14.44 -8.32
CA LEU A 93 -4.90 14.04 -7.76
C LEU A 93 -6.07 14.71 -8.51
N HIS A 94 -5.87 15.93 -9.02
CA HIS A 94 -6.84 16.61 -9.88
C HIS A 94 -6.94 15.94 -11.26
N GLY A 95 -5.84 15.56 -11.88
CA GLY A 95 -5.81 14.80 -13.14
C GLY A 95 -6.52 13.45 -13.01
N THR A 96 -6.26 12.69 -11.94
CA THR A 96 -7.00 11.44 -11.68
C THR A 96 -8.49 11.71 -11.45
N TYR A 97 -8.87 12.78 -10.74
CA TYR A 97 -10.28 13.16 -10.56
C TYR A 97 -10.97 13.59 -11.86
N GLN A 98 -10.28 14.30 -12.76
CA GLN A 98 -10.75 14.65 -14.10
C GLN A 98 -10.97 13.37 -14.93
N TYR A 99 -9.98 12.47 -14.93
CA TYR A 99 -10.03 11.19 -15.63
C TYR A 99 -11.22 10.32 -15.17
N LEU A 100 -11.41 10.18 -13.86
CA LEU A 100 -12.57 9.47 -13.27
C LEU A 100 -13.94 10.12 -13.59
N LYS A 101 -13.95 11.37 -14.03
CA LYS A 101 -15.15 12.06 -14.52
C LYS A 101 -15.34 11.88 -16.03
N SER A 102 -14.25 11.79 -16.82
CA SER A 102 -14.32 11.59 -18.27
C SER A 102 -14.53 10.13 -18.69
N THR A 103 -14.09 9.13 -17.91
CA THR A 103 -14.28 7.70 -18.23
C THR A 103 -15.72 7.19 -18.04
N GLY A 104 -16.67 8.05 -17.67
CA GLY A 104 -18.07 7.65 -17.49
C GLY A 104 -18.34 6.80 -16.23
N GLN A 105 -17.34 6.51 -15.39
CA GLN A 105 -17.49 5.72 -14.15
C GLN A 105 -18.27 6.43 -13.02
N LYS A 106 -19.07 7.44 -13.38
CA LYS A 106 -20.10 8.10 -12.56
C LYS A 106 -21.46 8.20 -13.27
N VAL A 107 -21.82 7.23 -14.12
CA VAL A 107 -23.24 6.94 -14.36
C VAL A 107 -23.87 6.52 -13.03
N GLY A 108 -24.92 7.22 -12.61
CA GLY A 108 -25.69 6.85 -11.43
C GLY A 108 -26.55 5.62 -11.72
N TYR A 109 -26.43 4.58 -10.89
CA TYR A 109 -27.30 3.41 -10.93
C TYR A 109 -28.73 3.76 -10.46
N ASN A 110 -29.52 4.36 -11.36
CA ASN A 110 -30.95 4.56 -11.18
C ASN A 110 -31.70 3.25 -11.47
N VAL A 111 -31.78 2.35 -10.48
CA VAL A 111 -32.47 1.04 -10.63
C VAL A 111 -33.91 1.13 -10.12
N HIS A 112 -34.72 1.91 -10.83
CA HIS A 112 -36.18 2.01 -10.62
C HIS A 112 -36.92 2.19 -11.95
N ASP A 113 -36.96 1.15 -12.79
CA ASP A 113 -38.20 0.83 -13.53
C ASP A 113 -38.17 -0.56 -14.20
N ARG A 114 -38.98 -1.49 -13.68
CA ARG A 114 -39.73 -2.60 -14.36
C ARG A 114 -40.05 -3.73 -13.37
N ARG A 115 -41.33 -4.06 -13.25
CA ARG A 115 -41.89 -5.15 -12.43
C ARG A 115 -43.13 -5.70 -13.15
N SER A 116 -43.51 -6.97 -12.86
CA SER A 116 -44.44 -7.83 -13.65
C SER A 116 -43.87 -8.26 -15.00
N SER A 117 -44.15 -9.45 -15.54
CA SER A 117 -44.86 -10.68 -15.10
C SER A 117 -44.04 -11.91 -15.61
N GLU A 118 -44.10 -13.18 -15.18
CA GLU A 118 -45.03 -14.12 -14.50
C GLU A 118 -44.17 -15.08 -13.59
N GLU A 119 -44.63 -15.77 -12.54
CA GLU A 119 -45.39 -17.05 -12.47
C GLU A 119 -44.80 -18.24 -13.27
N GLN A 120 -44.68 -19.50 -12.79
CA GLN A 120 -45.16 -20.15 -11.55
C GLN A 120 -44.38 -21.45 -11.17
N LEU A 121 -43.95 -21.57 -9.90
CA LEU A 121 -44.13 -22.70 -8.95
C LEU A 121 -43.90 -24.20 -9.35
N ARG A 122 -43.00 -24.93 -8.65
CA ARG A 122 -43.25 -26.20 -7.88
C ARG A 122 -42.01 -26.83 -7.18
N THR A 123 -42.25 -27.53 -6.07
CA THR A 123 -41.29 -28.09 -5.06
C THR A 123 -42.01 -29.21 -4.21
N PRO A 124 -41.43 -29.88 -3.19
CA PRO A 124 -40.11 -30.54 -2.98
C PRO A 124 -40.26 -31.97 -2.34
N THR A 125 -39.39 -32.36 -1.36
CA THR A 125 -39.33 -33.57 -0.47
C THR A 125 -38.60 -34.81 -1.01
N ALA A 126 -37.90 -35.68 -0.24
CA ALA A 126 -37.20 -35.69 1.08
C ALA A 126 -36.37 -37.03 1.16
N HIS A 127 -35.50 -37.46 2.10
CA HIS A 127 -35.01 -37.13 3.47
C HIS A 127 -33.47 -37.50 3.54
N GLY A 128 -32.66 -37.37 4.61
CA GLY A 128 -32.80 -36.75 5.95
C GLY A 128 -32.63 -37.70 7.17
N HIS A 129 -31.40 -37.92 7.71
CA HIS A 129 -31.15 -38.60 9.02
C HIS A 129 -29.83 -38.19 9.73
N HIS A 130 -29.82 -38.19 11.07
CA HIS A 130 -28.69 -37.89 12.00
C HIS A 130 -27.99 -39.16 12.54
N HIS A 131 -26.79 -39.01 13.14
CA HIS A 131 -26.48 -39.56 14.48
C HIS A 131 -25.19 -38.96 15.10
N ASP A 132 -25.25 -38.58 16.39
CA ASP A 132 -24.11 -38.19 17.25
C ASP A 132 -23.62 -39.39 18.11
N HIS A 133 -22.39 -39.31 18.69
CA HIS A 133 -22.13 -39.44 20.15
C HIS A 133 -20.64 -39.62 20.59
N HIS A 134 -20.27 -38.90 21.66
CA HIS A 134 -19.32 -39.21 22.77
C HIS A 134 -17.79 -39.47 22.61
N SER A 135 -17.03 -38.40 22.91
CA SER A 135 -15.91 -38.27 23.89
C SER A 135 -15.43 -39.50 24.72
N HIS A 136 -14.11 -39.69 24.91
CA HIS A 136 -13.38 -39.39 26.18
C HIS A 136 -11.87 -39.81 26.22
N HIS A 137 -11.01 -38.95 26.80
CA HIS A 137 -9.74 -39.25 27.53
C HIS A 137 -8.54 -39.92 26.80
N HIS A 138 -7.26 -39.91 27.27
CA HIS A 138 -6.57 -39.33 28.47
C HIS A 138 -5.04 -39.14 28.21
N HIS A 139 -4.40 -38.12 28.82
CA HIS A 139 -2.98 -38.11 29.32
C HIS A 139 -1.78 -38.26 28.33
N MET A 140 -0.50 -37.89 28.62
CA MET A 140 0.23 -37.21 29.74
C MET A 140 1.41 -36.35 29.18
N HIS A 141 2.02 -35.50 30.04
CA HIS A 141 3.42 -34.95 30.07
C HIS A 141 4.30 -34.88 28.79
N GLN A 142 5.09 -33.82 28.54
CA GLN A 142 6.12 -33.27 29.47
C GLN A 142 6.26 -31.73 29.40
N GLN A 143 7.14 -31.18 30.24
CA GLN A 143 7.33 -29.74 30.49
C GLN A 143 8.81 -29.43 30.71
N GLU A 144 9.43 -28.67 29.80
CA GLU A 144 10.81 -28.16 29.96
C GLU A 144 10.86 -26.63 30.02
N LYS A 145 11.96 -26.12 30.60
CA LYS A 145 12.20 -24.70 30.87
C LYS A 145 12.96 -24.06 29.71
N ILE A 146 12.69 -22.78 29.45
CA ILE A 146 13.62 -21.90 28.74
C ILE A 146 13.88 -20.69 29.63
N ASP A 147 15.09 -20.63 30.21
CA ASP A 147 15.56 -19.46 30.94
C ASP A 147 15.87 -18.30 29.97
N GLY A 148 15.53 -17.08 30.40
CA GLY A 148 15.50 -15.92 29.52
C GLY A 148 16.79 -15.11 29.49
N HIS A 149 17.36 -14.90 28.30
CA HIS A 149 18.32 -13.81 28.07
C HIS A 149 17.68 -12.64 27.30
N LYS A 150 17.63 -11.50 27.98
CA LYS A 150 17.32 -10.18 27.39
C LYS A 150 18.42 -9.83 26.38
N HIS A 151 18.08 -9.26 25.22
CA HIS A 151 18.86 -8.16 24.62
C HIS A 151 18.06 -7.39 23.55
N LYS A 152 18.57 -6.20 23.19
CA LYS A 152 17.88 -5.12 22.46
C LYS A 152 17.27 -5.54 21.12
N ALA A 153 16.06 -5.05 20.83
CA ALA A 153 15.50 -5.08 19.49
C ALA A 153 16.32 -4.20 18.53
N SER A 154 16.99 -4.83 17.56
CA SER A 154 17.56 -4.15 16.40
C SER A 154 16.49 -3.94 15.33
N HIS A 155 16.50 -2.79 14.64
CA HIS A 155 15.59 -2.54 13.51
C HIS A 155 16.12 -3.23 12.25
N ASP A 156 16.01 -4.55 12.25
CA ASP A 156 16.64 -5.37 11.23
C ASP A 156 16.08 -5.05 9.84
N LYS A 157 16.92 -4.55 8.94
CA LYS A 157 16.56 -4.33 7.53
C LYS A 157 16.79 -5.62 6.77
N GLN A 158 15.77 -6.09 6.07
CA GLN A 158 15.88 -7.20 5.14
C GLN A 158 16.65 -6.74 3.89
N LEU A 159 17.52 -7.60 3.40
CA LEU A 159 18.55 -7.30 2.41
C LEU A 159 18.43 -8.37 1.31
N ALA A 160 17.60 -8.10 0.32
CA ALA A 160 17.38 -9.00 -0.81
C ALA A 160 18.43 -8.75 -1.90
N VAL A 161 19.31 -9.72 -2.15
CA VAL A 161 20.15 -9.73 -3.35
C VAL A 161 19.62 -10.77 -4.33
N PRO A 162 19.41 -10.40 -5.58
CA PRO A 162 19.27 -11.35 -6.67
C PRO A 162 20.57 -12.10 -6.94
N ASP A 163 20.51 -13.41 -7.14
CA ASP A 163 21.73 -14.16 -7.49
C ASP A 163 22.23 -13.75 -8.89
N ASN A 164 23.56 -13.73 -9.02
CA ASN A 164 24.30 -13.49 -10.25
C ASN A 164 25.42 -14.55 -10.40
N LYS A 165 25.15 -15.76 -9.91
CA LYS A 165 25.98 -16.97 -10.06
C LYS A 165 25.10 -18.16 -10.41
N HIS A 166 25.66 -19.06 -11.21
CA HIS A 166 24.97 -20.26 -11.64
C HIS A 166 24.90 -21.28 -10.49
N LYS A 167 23.68 -21.59 -10.06
CA LYS A 167 23.33 -22.91 -9.53
C LYS A 167 22.25 -23.51 -10.40
N GLU A 168 22.60 -24.61 -11.03
CA GLU A 168 21.69 -25.42 -11.86
C GLU A 168 20.88 -26.35 -10.95
N ASP A 169 20.08 -25.74 -10.06
CA ASP A 169 19.01 -26.45 -9.38
C ASP A 169 17.91 -26.72 -10.43
N GLU A 170 18.04 -27.83 -11.18
CA GLU A 170 16.98 -28.38 -12.03
C GLU A 170 15.80 -28.83 -11.16
N VAL A 171 14.97 -27.85 -10.78
CA VAL A 171 13.64 -28.13 -10.23
C VAL A 171 12.79 -28.65 -11.38
N HIS A 172 12.75 -29.97 -11.53
CA HIS A 172 11.80 -30.65 -12.39
C HIS A 172 10.40 -30.29 -11.92
N TYR A 173 9.65 -29.53 -12.72
CA TYR A 173 8.28 -29.14 -12.40
C TYR A 173 7.34 -30.24 -12.90
N GLU A 174 6.44 -30.68 -12.02
CA GLU A 174 5.30 -31.52 -12.40
C GLU A 174 4.19 -30.58 -12.89
N ASP A 175 3.63 -30.86 -14.07
CA ASP A 175 2.54 -30.08 -14.66
C ASP A 175 1.22 -30.42 -13.97
N ASP A 176 0.89 -29.68 -12.91
CA ASP A 176 -0.44 -29.65 -12.30
C ASP A 176 -1.44 -28.98 -13.27
N GLU A 177 -2.03 -29.75 -14.20
CA GLU A 177 -3.11 -29.30 -15.11
C GLU A 177 -4.48 -29.11 -14.40
N ASP A 178 -4.47 -28.53 -13.18
CA ASP A 178 -5.67 -28.13 -12.43
C ASP A 178 -6.22 -26.77 -12.95
N GLU A 179 -6.53 -26.68 -14.25
CA GLU A 179 -7.30 -25.56 -14.82
C GLU A 179 -8.80 -25.70 -14.47
N VAL A 180 -9.13 -25.42 -13.20
CA VAL A 180 -10.51 -25.16 -12.80
C VAL A 180 -10.92 -23.79 -13.37
N GLU A 181 -11.75 -23.80 -14.41
CA GLU A 181 -12.41 -22.60 -14.91
C GLU A 181 -13.35 -22.03 -13.82
N GLU A 182 -12.92 -20.94 -13.17
CA GLU A 182 -13.73 -20.14 -12.24
C GLU A 182 -14.82 -19.38 -13.04
N ASN A 183 -15.87 -20.12 -13.44
CA ASN A 183 -17.10 -19.61 -14.05
C ASN A 183 -17.92 -18.80 -13.02
N ASP A 184 -17.51 -17.56 -12.76
CA ASP A 184 -18.17 -16.61 -11.84
C ASP A 184 -19.46 -15.99 -12.45
N ASP A 185 -20.26 -16.77 -13.17
CA ASP A 185 -21.60 -16.38 -13.63
C ASP A 185 -22.66 -16.66 -12.54
N ASP A 186 -22.66 -15.90 -11.44
CA ASP A 186 -23.85 -15.71 -10.56
C ASP A 186 -23.65 -14.66 -9.43
N LEU A 187 -23.45 -13.39 -9.78
CA LEU A 187 -23.55 -12.25 -8.83
C LEU A 187 -24.39 -11.09 -9.37
N ALA A 188 -25.56 -11.40 -9.91
CA ALA A 188 -26.51 -10.41 -10.43
C ALA A 188 -27.97 -10.70 -10.03
N ASN A 189 -28.33 -10.52 -8.75
CA ASN A 189 -29.71 -10.19 -8.36
C ASN A 189 -29.84 -9.63 -6.93
N ASP A 190 -30.93 -8.86 -6.74
CA ASP A 190 -31.50 -8.29 -5.51
C ASP A 190 -30.58 -7.50 -4.54
N VAL A 191 -30.62 -6.17 -4.67
CA VAL A 191 -30.45 -5.25 -3.53
C VAL A 191 -31.62 -4.25 -3.56
N GLY A 192 -32.74 -4.64 -2.96
CA GLY A 192 -33.88 -3.75 -2.71
C GLY A 192 -33.49 -2.51 -1.89
N THR A 193 -33.92 -1.34 -2.33
CA THR A 193 -33.65 -0.05 -1.66
C THR A 193 -34.44 0.09 -0.35
N THR A 194 -33.74 -0.01 0.79
CA THR A 194 -34.28 0.42 2.09
C THR A 194 -33.26 1.33 2.80
N ASP A 195 -33.53 2.63 2.80
CA ASP A 195 -32.76 3.63 3.55
C ASP A 195 -32.99 3.44 5.07
N SER A 196 -32.15 2.61 5.69
CA SER A 196 -32.04 2.50 7.15
C SER A 196 -30.91 3.38 7.65
N GLU A 197 -31.19 4.22 8.65
CA GLU A 197 -30.32 5.35 9.03
C GLU A 197 -28.90 4.91 9.42
N GLY A 198 -27.90 5.39 8.67
CA GLY A 198 -26.49 5.38 9.06
C GLY A 198 -25.59 4.31 8.43
N PHE A 199 -26.12 3.29 7.74
CA PHE A 199 -25.26 2.28 7.11
C PHE A 199 -24.69 2.73 5.75
N ASN A 200 -23.36 2.77 5.63
CA ASN A 200 -22.68 3.19 4.40
C ASN A 200 -22.45 2.00 3.46
N PHE A 201 -23.51 1.59 2.75
CA PHE A 201 -23.47 0.47 1.78
C PHE A 201 -22.31 0.57 0.77
N LYS A 202 -21.97 1.78 0.29
CA LYS A 202 -20.86 1.99 -0.66
C LYS A 202 -19.49 1.71 -0.03
N ALA A 203 -19.31 2.05 1.24
CA ALA A 203 -18.09 1.75 1.96
C ALA A 203 -18.00 0.26 2.33
N ASP A 204 -19.12 -0.42 2.60
CA ASP A 204 -19.14 -1.86 2.88
C ASP A 204 -18.89 -2.72 1.62
N LEU A 205 -19.47 -2.35 0.47
CA LEU A 205 -19.25 -3.02 -0.82
C LEU A 205 -17.77 -3.04 -1.24
N LEU A 206 -16.99 -2.03 -0.84
CA LEU A 206 -15.55 -1.94 -1.12
C LEU A 206 -14.64 -2.47 0.02
N ASN A 207 -15.22 -3.08 1.06
CA ASN A 207 -14.50 -3.57 2.24
C ASN A 207 -14.45 -5.10 2.31
N ASN A 208 -13.32 -5.68 1.89
CA ASN A 208 -13.13 -7.13 1.89
C ASN A 208 -12.84 -7.72 3.28
N THR A 209 -12.62 -6.90 4.33
CA THR A 209 -12.33 -7.42 5.68
C THR A 209 -13.46 -8.28 6.25
N LYS A 210 -14.70 -8.14 5.75
CA LYS A 210 -15.84 -9.00 6.10
C LYS A 210 -15.74 -10.45 5.59
N TYR A 211 -14.83 -10.73 4.65
CA TYR A 211 -14.55 -12.07 4.12
C TYR A 211 -13.34 -12.76 4.77
N ALA A 212 -12.75 -12.15 5.81
CA ALA A 212 -11.67 -12.77 6.57
C ALA A 212 -12.23 -13.67 7.69
N GLU A 213 -11.81 -14.93 7.69
CA GLU A 213 -12.30 -15.99 8.59
C GLU A 213 -11.41 -16.14 9.84
N VAL A 214 -10.24 -15.49 9.86
CA VAL A 214 -9.30 -15.53 11.00
C VAL A 214 -8.70 -14.16 11.36
N ASP A 215 -8.53 -13.96 12.67
CA ASP A 215 -7.97 -12.77 13.32
C ASP A 215 -6.44 -12.59 13.10
N PHE A 216 -5.99 -12.51 11.85
CA PHE A 216 -4.66 -11.97 11.53
C PHE A 216 -4.61 -11.22 10.19
N VAL A 217 -3.66 -10.30 10.09
CA VAL A 217 -3.39 -9.53 8.88
C VAL A 217 -2.14 -10.08 8.20
N PHE A 218 -2.23 -10.38 6.91
CA PHE A 218 -1.08 -10.79 6.09
C PHE A 218 -0.67 -9.63 5.18
N PHE A 219 0.53 -9.08 5.43
CA PHE A 219 1.16 -8.06 4.60
C PHE A 219 2.24 -8.72 3.73
N ASN A 220 1.85 -9.21 2.55
CA ASN A 220 2.77 -9.81 1.57
C ASN A 220 3.52 -8.72 0.76
N ARG A 221 4.22 -7.88 1.53
CA ARG A 221 4.87 -6.63 1.11
C ARG A 221 5.64 -6.74 -0.21
N VAL A 222 5.42 -5.79 -1.10
CA VAL A 222 6.28 -5.55 -2.26
C VAL A 222 7.63 -4.93 -1.81
N PRO A 223 8.76 -5.21 -2.47
CA PRO A 223 10.01 -4.48 -2.27
C PRO A 223 9.92 -2.99 -2.65
N LYS A 224 10.67 -2.15 -1.91
CA LYS A 224 10.89 -0.70 -2.17
C LYS A 224 9.67 0.23 -2.18
N VAL A 225 8.44 -0.26 -1.96
CA VAL A 225 7.21 0.52 -1.69
C VAL A 225 7.18 1.17 -0.29
N GLY A 226 8.34 1.42 0.33
CA GLY A 226 8.43 1.97 1.69
C GLY A 226 7.94 1.04 2.82
N SER A 227 7.83 -0.27 2.59
CA SER A 227 7.26 -1.24 3.55
C SER A 227 7.87 -1.23 4.96
N GLN A 228 9.13 -0.78 5.14
CA GLN A 228 9.78 -0.71 6.46
C GLN A 228 9.15 0.35 7.39
N SER A 229 8.73 1.51 6.88
CA SER A 229 7.98 2.51 7.67
C SER A 229 6.60 1.97 8.06
N LEU A 230 5.95 1.13 7.24
CA LEU A 230 4.68 0.52 7.61
C LEU A 230 4.87 -0.51 8.72
N MET A 231 5.92 -1.35 8.66
CA MET A 231 6.24 -2.29 9.75
C MET A 231 6.58 -1.57 11.07
N GLU A 232 7.32 -0.45 11.04
CA GLU A 232 7.57 0.37 12.24
C GLU A 232 6.28 1.03 12.77
N LEU A 233 5.34 1.41 11.91
CA LEU A 233 4.02 1.89 12.32
C LEU A 233 3.20 0.76 12.95
N MET A 234 3.14 -0.43 12.34
CA MET A 234 2.50 -1.63 12.87
C MET A 234 3.08 -2.02 14.24
N ALA A 235 4.40 -1.99 14.41
CA ALA A 235 5.08 -2.33 15.67
C ALA A 235 4.84 -1.29 16.80
N ARG A 236 4.39 -0.07 16.46
CA ARG A 236 3.89 0.91 17.43
C ARG A 236 2.41 0.69 17.73
N LEU A 237 1.58 0.52 16.70
CA LEU A 237 0.14 0.28 16.82
C LEU A 237 -0.16 -1.02 17.59
N GLY A 238 0.67 -2.06 17.47
CA GLY A 238 0.52 -3.29 18.26
C GLY A 238 0.56 -3.06 19.77
N LYS A 239 1.32 -2.05 20.23
CA LYS A 239 1.41 -1.65 21.65
C LYS A 239 0.21 -0.81 22.12
N ILE A 240 -0.58 -0.27 21.20
CA ILE A 240 -1.75 0.58 21.47
C ILE A 240 -3.03 -0.25 21.34
N ASN A 241 -3.12 -1.08 20.30
CA ASN A 241 -4.29 -1.83 19.88
C ASN A 241 -4.25 -3.33 20.30
N GLY A 242 -3.16 -3.79 20.91
CA GLY A 242 -3.09 -5.11 21.56
C GLY A 242 -2.82 -6.30 20.63
N PHE A 243 -1.98 -6.12 19.59
CA PHE A 243 -1.58 -7.18 18.66
C PHE A 243 -0.06 -7.30 18.54
N THR A 244 0.44 -8.46 18.09
CA THR A 244 1.87 -8.64 17.79
C THR A 244 2.17 -8.39 16.32
N HIS A 245 3.28 -7.71 16.00
CA HIS A 245 3.82 -7.63 14.64
C HIS A 245 4.98 -8.62 14.50
N ALA A 246 4.91 -9.45 13.47
CA ALA A 246 5.90 -10.45 13.12
C ALA A 246 6.24 -10.37 11.62
N ARG A 247 7.34 -11.01 11.23
CA ARG A 247 7.81 -11.07 9.84
C ARG A 247 8.65 -12.31 9.61
N ASN A 248 8.86 -12.68 8.36
CA ASN A 248 9.83 -13.71 8.03
C ASN A 248 11.24 -13.31 8.49
N LYS A 249 12.06 -14.29 8.84
CA LYS A 249 13.48 -14.06 9.16
C LYS A 249 14.22 -13.57 7.91
N GLY A 250 15.29 -12.80 8.10
CA GLY A 250 16.19 -12.45 7.01
C GLY A 250 16.90 -13.68 6.47
N SER A 251 17.00 -13.78 5.15
CA SER A 251 17.74 -14.79 4.39
C SER A 251 18.53 -14.08 3.29
N ALA A 252 19.63 -14.68 2.79
CA ALA A 252 20.42 -14.10 1.71
C ALA A 252 19.62 -13.94 0.40
N HIS A 253 18.65 -14.82 0.19
CA HIS A 253 17.75 -14.87 -0.97
C HIS A 253 16.30 -14.81 -0.49
N GLU A 254 15.43 -14.10 -1.21
CA GLU A 254 14.00 -13.97 -0.88
C GLU A 254 13.12 -14.75 -1.87
N THR A 255 12.46 -15.80 -1.38
CA THR A 255 11.57 -16.66 -2.19
C THR A 255 10.19 -16.03 -2.36
N ILE A 256 9.97 -15.34 -3.48
CA ILE A 256 8.68 -14.71 -3.82
C ILE A 256 7.59 -15.76 -4.09
N VAL A 257 7.92 -16.80 -4.86
CA VAL A 257 7.02 -17.88 -5.29
C VAL A 257 7.56 -19.22 -4.78
N MET A 258 6.69 -20.10 -4.28
CA MET A 258 7.06 -21.36 -3.64
C MET A 258 6.06 -22.48 -3.93
N ASN A 259 6.50 -23.74 -3.80
CA ASN A 259 5.68 -24.92 -4.09
C ASN A 259 4.51 -25.13 -3.09
N LYS A 260 3.53 -25.96 -3.48
CA LYS A 260 2.31 -26.28 -2.69
C LYS A 260 2.65 -26.62 -1.22
N GLN A 261 3.68 -27.43 -0.97
CA GLN A 261 4.11 -27.80 0.39
C GLN A 261 4.55 -26.60 1.24
N ARG A 262 5.49 -25.76 0.75
CA ARG A 262 5.97 -24.60 1.52
C ARG A 262 4.89 -23.54 1.76
N GLN A 263 3.90 -23.43 0.86
CA GLN A 263 2.71 -22.60 1.10
C GLN A 263 1.92 -23.14 2.29
N ASN A 264 1.64 -24.45 2.32
CA ASN A 264 0.92 -25.10 3.42
C ASN A 264 1.68 -25.00 4.76
N ASP A 265 2.99 -25.26 4.76
CA ASP A 265 3.86 -25.12 5.96
C ASP A 265 3.79 -23.69 6.54
N LEU A 266 3.84 -22.68 5.66
CA LEU A 266 3.73 -21.27 6.05
C LEU A 266 2.33 -20.96 6.59
N ILE A 267 1.26 -21.38 5.91
CA ILE A 267 -0.12 -21.17 6.39
C ILE A 267 -0.31 -21.79 7.77
N ALA A 268 0.20 -23.00 8.02
CA ALA A 268 0.09 -23.69 9.31
C ALA A 268 0.83 -22.93 10.45
N ASP A 269 2.03 -22.41 10.21
CA ASP A 269 2.73 -21.51 11.15
C ASP A 269 1.95 -20.21 11.38
N LEU A 270 1.34 -19.62 10.35
CA LEU A 270 0.54 -18.41 10.50
C LEU A 270 -0.75 -18.65 11.30
N LEU A 271 -1.44 -19.76 11.07
CA LEU A 271 -2.67 -20.12 11.77
C LEU A 271 -2.44 -20.53 13.23
N THR A 272 -1.29 -21.08 13.58
CA THR A 272 -0.96 -21.48 14.96
C THR A 272 -0.44 -20.32 15.84
N ARG A 273 -0.03 -19.19 15.24
CA ARG A 273 0.40 -17.99 15.99
C ARG A 273 -0.71 -17.39 16.86
N PRO A 274 -0.35 -16.80 18.03
CA PRO A 274 -1.29 -16.05 18.87
C PRO A 274 -2.01 -14.95 18.08
N LYS A 275 -3.32 -14.80 18.30
CA LYS A 275 -4.16 -13.79 17.64
C LYS A 275 -4.61 -12.74 18.68
N PRO A 276 -4.78 -11.46 18.30
CA PRO A 276 -4.53 -10.89 16.97
C PRO A 276 -3.03 -10.68 16.69
N HIS A 277 -2.62 -10.88 15.44
CA HIS A 277 -1.27 -10.52 14.97
C HIS A 277 -1.27 -9.99 13.53
N ILE A 278 -0.15 -9.40 13.13
CA ILE A 278 0.17 -9.05 11.74
C ILE A 278 1.45 -9.79 11.37
N TYR A 279 1.46 -10.46 10.23
CA TYR A 279 2.66 -11.05 9.64
C TYR A 279 3.08 -10.29 8.38
N SER A 280 4.40 -10.18 8.12
CA SER A 280 4.92 -9.45 6.96
C SER A 280 6.07 -10.22 6.27
N GLN A 281 5.95 -10.46 4.97
CA GLN A 281 6.96 -11.17 4.17
C GLN A 281 6.98 -10.68 2.72
N HIS A 282 8.15 -10.71 2.09
CA HIS A 282 8.26 -10.59 0.63
C HIS A 282 7.86 -11.93 -0.02
N ILE A 283 6.62 -12.01 -0.51
CA ILE A 283 5.99 -13.21 -1.09
C ILE A 283 4.82 -12.83 -2.00
N ALA A 284 4.54 -13.62 -3.02
CA ALA A 284 3.32 -13.48 -3.82
C ALA A 284 2.06 -13.84 -3.02
N TYR A 285 0.89 -13.38 -3.48
CA TYR A 285 -0.40 -13.77 -2.93
C TYR A 285 -0.58 -15.30 -2.90
N ILE A 286 -0.92 -15.85 -1.74
CA ILE A 286 -1.33 -17.24 -1.56
C ILE A 286 -2.85 -17.28 -1.41
N ASN A 287 -3.53 -18.09 -2.22
CA ASN A 287 -4.94 -18.38 -1.99
C ASN A 287 -5.08 -19.45 -0.90
N PHE A 288 -5.62 -19.07 0.27
CA PHE A 288 -5.80 -19.97 1.41
C PHE A 288 -6.90 -21.02 1.17
N THR A 289 -7.94 -20.72 0.37
CA THR A 289 -9.03 -21.68 0.11
C THR A 289 -8.61 -22.85 -0.77
N ARG A 290 -7.54 -22.71 -1.57
CA ARG A 290 -6.90 -23.81 -2.31
C ARG A 290 -6.25 -24.87 -1.38
N PHE A 291 -6.12 -24.58 -0.09
CA PHE A 291 -5.66 -25.51 0.94
C PHE A 291 -6.80 -25.91 1.91
N HIS A 292 -8.04 -25.45 1.66
CA HIS A 292 -9.18 -25.53 2.58
C HIS A 292 -8.90 -24.89 3.96
N LEU A 293 -8.08 -23.84 3.98
CA LEU A 293 -7.67 -23.13 5.19
C LEU A 293 -8.27 -21.70 5.22
N PRO A 294 -8.57 -21.14 6.41
CA PRO A 294 -9.38 -19.93 6.52
C PRO A 294 -8.62 -18.65 6.11
N LYS A 295 -9.31 -17.77 5.38
CA LYS A 295 -8.76 -16.53 4.80
C LYS A 295 -8.33 -15.50 5.86
N PRO A 296 -7.10 -14.92 5.77
CA PRO A 296 -6.68 -13.78 6.57
C PRO A 296 -7.09 -12.44 5.95
N ILE A 297 -6.90 -11.35 6.70
CA ILE A 297 -7.04 -10.00 6.16
C ILE A 297 -5.79 -9.65 5.33
N TYR A 298 -5.90 -9.66 4.00
CA TYR A 298 -4.82 -9.23 3.12
C TYR A 298 -4.71 -7.70 3.00
N ILE A 299 -3.48 -7.17 3.09
CA ILE A 299 -3.15 -5.78 2.78
C ILE A 299 -1.84 -5.68 2.01
N ASN A 300 -1.65 -4.59 1.25
CA ASN A 300 -0.34 -4.29 0.67
C ASN A 300 -0.06 -2.79 0.53
N LEU A 301 1.14 -2.47 0.06
CA LEU A 301 1.52 -1.15 -0.43
C LEU A 301 2.04 -1.26 -1.87
N ILE A 302 1.74 -0.23 -2.66
CA ILE A 302 2.26 0.02 -4.00
C ILE A 302 3.09 1.31 -4.04
N ARG A 303 3.75 1.54 -5.16
CA ARG A 303 4.45 2.77 -5.54
C ARG A 303 4.47 2.88 -7.07
N ASP A 304 4.66 4.08 -7.62
CA ASP A 304 4.95 4.24 -9.06
C ASP A 304 6.10 3.29 -9.48
N PRO A 305 5.95 2.50 -10.56
CA PRO A 305 6.96 1.49 -10.94
C PRO A 305 8.34 2.06 -11.26
N ILE A 306 8.42 3.27 -11.83
CA ILE A 306 9.68 3.93 -12.22
C ILE A 306 10.42 4.36 -10.96
N ASP A 307 9.70 5.00 -10.05
CA ASP A 307 10.19 5.44 -8.75
C ASP A 307 10.57 4.27 -7.83
N ARG A 308 9.89 3.12 -7.97
CA ARG A 308 10.26 1.85 -7.34
C ARG A 308 11.56 1.28 -7.91
N ILE A 309 11.76 1.34 -9.23
CA ILE A 309 13.01 0.95 -9.90
C ILE A 309 14.17 1.87 -9.52
N ILE A 310 13.99 3.20 -9.53
CA ILE A 310 14.97 4.18 -9.05
C ILE A 310 15.38 3.88 -7.60
N SER A 311 14.39 3.61 -6.74
CA SER A 311 14.62 3.26 -5.34
C SER A 311 15.39 1.95 -5.17
N TRP A 312 15.20 0.97 -6.07
CA TRP A 312 15.94 -0.29 -6.11
C TRP A 312 17.38 -0.11 -6.63
N HIS A 313 17.55 0.57 -7.77
CA HIS A 313 18.82 0.80 -8.46
C HIS A 313 19.88 1.40 -7.55
N TYR A 314 19.52 2.45 -6.79
CA TYR A 314 20.42 3.11 -5.82
C TYR A 314 20.46 2.45 -4.44
N TYR A 315 19.59 1.46 -4.17
CA TYR A 315 19.61 0.70 -2.92
C TYR A 315 20.61 -0.45 -2.99
N ILE A 316 20.58 -1.24 -4.07
CA ILE A 316 21.56 -2.32 -4.27
C ILE A 316 22.99 -1.77 -4.49
N ARG A 317 23.12 -0.50 -4.89
CA ARG A 317 24.41 0.19 -5.08
C ARG A 317 24.90 0.97 -3.85
N ALA A 318 24.24 0.85 -2.70
CA ALA A 318 24.62 1.59 -1.50
C ALA A 318 25.71 0.86 -0.68
N PRO A 319 26.89 1.43 -0.39
CA PRO A 319 27.96 0.72 0.33
C PRO A 319 27.59 0.23 1.74
N TRP A 320 26.59 0.85 2.39
CA TRP A 320 26.07 0.40 3.68
C TRP A 320 25.26 -0.90 3.59
N TYR A 321 24.69 -1.21 2.42
CA TYR A 321 23.90 -2.42 2.17
C TYR A 321 24.73 -3.69 2.41
N TYR A 322 25.88 -3.79 1.73
CA TYR A 322 26.79 -4.93 1.85
C TYR A 322 27.43 -5.03 3.24
N ARG A 323 27.70 -3.89 3.90
CA ARG A 323 28.20 -3.88 5.29
C ARG A 323 27.14 -4.41 6.27
N ASP A 324 25.86 -4.10 6.08
CA ASP A 324 24.75 -4.62 6.89
C ASP A 324 24.49 -6.11 6.60
N MET A 325 24.75 -6.60 5.38
CA MET A 325 24.75 -8.05 5.09
C MET A 325 25.91 -8.76 5.79
N GLN A 326 27.14 -8.25 5.65
CA GLN A 326 28.35 -8.83 6.24
C GLN A 326 28.24 -8.94 7.76
N ALA A 327 27.69 -7.93 8.42
CA ALA A 327 27.46 -7.91 9.87
C ALA A 327 26.43 -8.95 10.37
N LYS A 328 25.57 -9.50 9.49
CA LYS A 328 24.49 -10.44 9.86
C LYS A 328 24.72 -11.87 9.41
N LEU A 329 25.33 -12.04 8.23
CA LEU A 329 25.50 -13.35 7.57
C LEU A 329 26.94 -13.85 7.63
N GLY A 330 27.90 -13.00 8.01
CA GLY A 330 29.33 -13.34 8.07
C GLY A 330 29.85 -13.79 6.71
N GLU A 331 30.42 -14.98 6.65
CA GLU A 331 30.93 -15.61 5.42
C GLU A 331 29.82 -15.94 4.40
N ASN A 332 28.56 -16.04 4.83
CA ASN A 332 27.40 -16.24 3.96
C ASN A 332 26.87 -14.91 3.38
N ALA A 333 27.52 -13.78 3.65
CA ALA A 333 27.18 -12.51 3.04
C ALA A 333 27.70 -12.42 1.60
N ILE A 334 26.93 -11.77 0.73
CA ILE A 334 27.37 -11.49 -0.63
C ILE A 334 28.46 -10.40 -0.58
N PRO A 335 29.61 -10.60 -1.24
CA PRO A 335 30.73 -9.65 -1.20
C PRO A 335 30.35 -8.32 -1.86
N MET A 336 31.07 -7.26 -1.49
CA MET A 336 30.90 -5.94 -2.11
C MET A 336 31.24 -6.01 -3.62
N PRO A 337 30.37 -5.51 -4.52
CA PRO A 337 30.64 -5.47 -5.96
C PRO A 337 31.81 -4.56 -6.35
N SER A 338 32.14 -4.56 -7.65
CA SER A 338 33.08 -3.61 -8.23
C SER A 338 32.61 -2.15 -8.08
N GLU A 339 33.56 -1.22 -8.03
CA GLU A 339 33.24 0.21 -7.99
C GLU A 339 32.46 0.68 -9.21
N GLU A 340 32.66 0.04 -10.36
CA GLU A 340 31.86 0.23 -11.58
C GLU A 340 30.38 -0.04 -11.35
N PHE A 341 30.03 -1.22 -10.81
CA PHE A 341 28.64 -1.54 -10.46
C PHE A 341 28.07 -0.54 -9.45
N MET A 342 28.85 -0.19 -8.43
CA MET A 342 28.41 0.69 -7.33
C MET A 342 28.19 2.15 -7.76
N ASN A 343 28.96 2.65 -8.74
CA ASN A 343 28.88 4.04 -9.18
C ASN A 343 27.91 4.30 -10.35
N LEU A 344 27.51 3.25 -11.07
CA LEU A 344 26.61 3.29 -12.22
C LEU A 344 25.28 4.01 -11.91
N ASP A 345 25.05 5.15 -12.57
CA ASP A 345 23.78 5.87 -12.55
C ASP A 345 22.70 5.18 -13.40
N LEU A 346 21.42 5.50 -13.16
CA LEU A 346 20.32 4.83 -13.86
C LEU A 346 20.26 5.21 -15.34
N ASP A 347 20.55 6.45 -15.69
CA ASP A 347 20.53 6.94 -17.06
C ASP A 347 21.58 6.22 -17.92
N THR A 348 22.80 6.03 -17.41
CA THR A 348 23.83 5.20 -18.05
C THR A 348 23.47 3.73 -18.08
N CYS A 349 22.85 3.20 -17.01
CA CYS A 349 22.39 1.82 -16.97
C CYS A 349 21.33 1.52 -18.05
N VAL A 350 20.37 2.44 -18.26
CA VAL A 350 19.33 2.33 -19.31
C VAL A 350 19.92 2.56 -20.71
N ARG A 351 20.72 3.62 -20.91
CA ARG A 351 21.33 3.98 -22.20
C ARG A 351 22.27 2.89 -22.74
N ASN A 352 23.02 2.24 -21.84
CA ASN A 352 23.97 1.18 -22.20
C ASN A 352 23.29 -0.21 -22.27
N HIS A 353 21.97 -0.30 -22.07
CA HIS A 353 21.20 -1.53 -22.03
C HIS A 353 21.70 -2.59 -21.02
N ASP A 354 22.21 -2.14 -19.86
CA ASP A 354 22.68 -3.02 -18.80
C ASP A 354 21.55 -3.98 -18.32
N PRO A 355 21.84 -5.27 -18.04
CA PRO A 355 20.83 -6.25 -17.62
C PRO A 355 19.97 -5.85 -16.40
N HIS A 356 20.48 -5.01 -15.50
CA HIS A 356 19.75 -4.46 -14.35
C HIS A 356 18.71 -3.40 -14.72
N CYS A 357 18.80 -2.85 -15.93
CA CYS A 357 17.97 -1.74 -16.43
C CYS A 357 17.31 -2.01 -17.79
N THR A 358 17.55 -3.20 -18.37
CA THR A 358 16.88 -3.68 -19.59
C THR A 358 15.64 -4.50 -19.23
N PHE A 359 14.46 -4.02 -19.66
CA PHE A 359 13.14 -4.53 -19.29
C PHE A 359 12.46 -5.27 -20.46
N THR A 360 12.99 -6.45 -20.79
CA THR A 360 12.52 -7.28 -21.90
C THR A 360 11.09 -7.80 -21.67
N GLN A 361 10.17 -7.45 -22.57
CA GLN A 361 8.76 -7.85 -22.51
C GLN A 361 8.60 -9.39 -22.52
N MET A 362 7.62 -9.89 -21.77
CA MET A 362 7.31 -11.32 -21.60
C MET A 362 8.44 -12.20 -21.03
N GLN A 363 9.59 -11.63 -20.65
CA GLN A 363 10.69 -12.38 -20.05
C GLN A 363 10.24 -13.08 -18.76
N ILE A 364 10.42 -14.41 -18.70
CA ILE A 364 10.03 -15.26 -17.56
C ILE A 364 11.16 -15.28 -16.53
N LYS A 365 12.29 -15.92 -16.86
CA LYS A 365 13.49 -15.92 -16.01
C LYS A 365 14.19 -14.56 -16.10
N ASN A 366 14.32 -13.88 -14.96
CA ASN A 366 15.04 -12.60 -14.85
C ASN A 366 16.53 -12.90 -14.63
N PRO A 367 17.45 -12.56 -15.56
CA PRO A 367 18.86 -12.95 -15.46
C PRO A 367 19.59 -12.28 -14.29
N VAL A 368 19.12 -11.09 -13.88
CA VAL A 368 19.60 -10.37 -12.70
C VAL A 368 18.66 -10.55 -11.49
N GLY A 369 17.78 -11.55 -11.53
CA GLY A 369 16.86 -12.02 -10.47
C GLY A 369 15.99 -10.99 -9.71
N ASP A 370 16.01 -9.71 -10.10
CA ASP A 370 15.41 -8.62 -9.35
C ASP A 370 13.87 -8.64 -9.28
N HIS A 371 13.35 -7.81 -8.37
CA HIS A 371 11.92 -7.65 -8.12
C HIS A 371 11.25 -6.64 -9.08
N ARG A 372 11.64 -6.58 -10.36
CA ARG A 372 11.04 -5.67 -11.36
C ARG A 372 9.52 -5.77 -11.51
N ARG A 373 8.91 -6.91 -11.17
CA ARG A 373 7.44 -7.14 -11.22
C ARG A 373 6.77 -6.77 -9.88
N GLN A 374 5.95 -5.72 -9.86
CA GLN A 374 5.00 -5.41 -8.78
C GLN A 374 3.75 -6.29 -8.90
N THR A 375 3.26 -6.50 -10.13
CA THR A 375 2.09 -7.34 -10.46
C THR A 375 2.20 -8.76 -9.89
N LEU A 376 3.40 -9.37 -9.95
CA LEU A 376 3.69 -10.71 -9.42
C LEU A 376 3.28 -10.90 -7.95
N PHE A 377 3.40 -9.86 -7.12
CA PHE A 377 3.04 -9.94 -5.70
C PHE A 377 1.52 -10.10 -5.48
N PHE A 378 0.69 -9.74 -6.47
CA PHE A 378 -0.77 -9.78 -6.40
C PHE A 378 -1.39 -10.84 -7.33
N CYS A 379 -0.76 -11.15 -8.46
CA CYS A 379 -1.18 -12.22 -9.38
C CYS A 379 -1.13 -13.60 -8.70
N GLY A 380 -0.14 -13.82 -7.82
CA GLY A 380 -0.04 -15.00 -6.96
C GLY A 380 0.90 -16.08 -7.49
N MET A 381 0.64 -17.33 -7.08
CA MET A 381 1.59 -18.44 -7.19
C MET A 381 1.61 -19.20 -8.54
N ASN A 382 0.72 -18.88 -9.50
CA ASN A 382 0.74 -19.52 -10.82
C ASN A 382 1.91 -18.98 -11.65
N GLN A 383 2.97 -19.77 -11.80
CA GLN A 383 4.18 -19.33 -12.53
C GLN A 383 3.94 -19.11 -14.02
N LYS A 384 3.20 -20.01 -14.69
CA LYS A 384 2.85 -19.94 -16.14
C LYS A 384 2.16 -18.62 -16.47
N LEU A 385 1.24 -18.18 -15.61
CA LEU A 385 0.47 -16.93 -15.76
C LEU A 385 1.23 -15.67 -15.28
N CYS A 386 1.85 -15.73 -14.08
CA CYS A 386 2.30 -14.53 -13.35
C CYS A 386 3.78 -14.15 -13.56
N MET A 387 4.63 -15.05 -14.07
CA MET A 387 6.06 -14.78 -14.28
C MET A 387 6.43 -14.01 -15.56
N PRO A 388 5.70 -14.10 -16.69
CA PRO A 388 6.02 -13.31 -17.89
C PRO A 388 5.99 -11.80 -17.60
N PHE A 389 7.12 -11.11 -17.79
CA PHE A 389 7.27 -9.69 -17.43
C PHE A 389 6.35 -8.77 -18.23
N ASN A 390 5.70 -7.82 -17.54
CA ASN A 390 4.74 -6.85 -18.08
C ASN A 390 3.55 -7.51 -18.83
N SER A 391 3.22 -8.77 -18.53
CA SER A 391 2.10 -9.50 -19.14
C SER A 391 0.74 -8.89 -18.77
N GLU A 392 -0.12 -8.72 -19.78
CA GLU A 392 -1.51 -8.28 -19.57
C GLU A 392 -2.29 -9.29 -18.73
N ALA A 393 -2.19 -10.59 -19.03
CA ALA A 393 -2.90 -11.64 -18.28
C ALA A 393 -2.47 -11.68 -16.80
N ALA A 394 -1.17 -11.45 -16.52
CA ALA A 394 -0.66 -11.31 -15.16
C ALA A 394 -1.23 -10.07 -14.45
N MET A 395 -1.34 -8.94 -15.17
CA MET A 395 -2.00 -7.73 -14.68
C MET A 395 -3.48 -7.96 -14.37
N GLN A 396 -4.26 -8.54 -15.29
CA GLN A 396 -5.71 -8.68 -15.09
C GLN A 396 -6.02 -9.63 -13.90
N LYS A 397 -5.28 -10.75 -13.73
CA LYS A 397 -5.44 -11.58 -12.52
C LYS A 397 -4.99 -10.83 -11.26
N ALA A 398 -3.91 -10.05 -11.32
CA ALA A 398 -3.50 -9.19 -10.20
C ALA A 398 -4.59 -8.17 -9.80
N LYS A 399 -5.27 -7.55 -10.77
CA LYS A 399 -6.42 -6.66 -10.50
C LYS A 399 -7.56 -7.42 -9.82
N ARG A 400 -8.05 -8.53 -10.40
CA ARG A 400 -9.15 -9.35 -9.83
C ARG A 400 -8.83 -9.78 -8.39
N THR A 401 -7.60 -10.24 -8.10
CA THR A 401 -7.18 -10.57 -6.73
C THR A 401 -7.17 -9.35 -5.80
N VAL A 402 -6.75 -8.17 -6.26
CA VAL A 402 -6.85 -6.93 -5.47
C VAL A 402 -8.31 -6.56 -5.17
N GLU A 403 -9.23 -6.80 -6.10
CA GLU A 403 -10.66 -6.51 -5.91
C GLU A 403 -11.34 -7.48 -4.95
N THR A 404 -11.06 -8.79 -5.02
CA THR A 404 -11.75 -9.82 -4.22
C THR A 404 -11.09 -10.15 -2.88
N GLU A 405 -9.75 -10.08 -2.77
CA GLU A 405 -9.02 -10.58 -1.58
C GLU A 405 -8.45 -9.46 -0.69
N TYR A 406 -7.99 -8.35 -1.27
CA TYR A 406 -7.28 -7.33 -0.50
C TYR A 406 -8.24 -6.31 0.13
N ALA A 407 -8.19 -6.17 1.45
CA ALA A 407 -8.92 -5.15 2.18
C ALA A 407 -8.46 -3.75 1.79
N VAL A 408 -7.15 -3.48 1.87
CA VAL A 408 -6.55 -2.18 1.49
C VAL A 408 -5.22 -2.38 0.77
N VAL A 409 -5.06 -1.71 -0.37
CA VAL A 409 -3.79 -1.56 -1.08
C VAL A 409 -3.48 -0.07 -1.14
N GLY A 410 -2.50 0.37 -0.33
CA GLY A 410 -2.20 1.79 -0.15
C GLY A 410 -0.96 2.26 -0.92
N THR A 411 -0.74 3.57 -0.95
CA THR A 411 0.56 4.19 -1.31
C THR A 411 0.99 5.22 -0.27
N TRP A 412 2.30 5.46 -0.16
CA TRP A 412 2.84 6.57 0.63
C TRP A 412 2.74 7.92 -0.09
N GLU A 413 2.56 7.92 -1.42
CA GLU A 413 2.27 9.15 -2.18
C GLU A 413 1.01 9.83 -1.61
N ASP A 414 -0.03 9.04 -1.34
CA ASP A 414 -1.30 9.46 -0.74
C ASP A 414 -1.42 9.06 0.75
N THR A 415 -0.38 9.37 1.55
CA THR A 415 -0.26 8.95 2.96
C THR A 415 -1.55 9.14 3.79
N ASN A 416 -2.18 10.32 3.74
CA ASN A 416 -3.39 10.57 4.56
C ASN A 416 -4.59 9.70 4.14
N ILE A 417 -4.74 9.46 2.84
CA ILE A 417 -5.80 8.63 2.27
C ILE A 417 -5.58 7.17 2.71
N THR A 418 -4.38 6.62 2.47
CA THR A 418 -3.97 5.28 2.88
C THR A 418 -4.22 5.02 4.37
N LEU A 419 -3.79 5.94 5.25
CA LEU A 419 -3.96 5.76 6.70
C LEU A 419 -5.42 5.87 7.14
N SER A 420 -6.24 6.70 6.48
CA SER A 420 -7.67 6.83 6.78
C SER A 420 -8.47 5.59 6.38
N VAL A 421 -8.19 5.00 5.21
CA VAL A 421 -8.86 3.77 4.74
C VAL A 421 -8.46 2.58 5.64
N LEU A 422 -7.18 2.48 6.02
CA LEU A 422 -6.71 1.49 7.00
C LEU A 422 -7.39 1.64 8.36
N GLU A 423 -7.49 2.87 8.88
CA GLU A 423 -8.18 3.18 10.15
C GLU A 423 -9.64 2.74 10.16
N ALA A 424 -10.36 2.91 9.05
CA ALA A 424 -11.78 2.63 8.94
C ALA A 424 -12.11 1.16 8.67
N TYR A 425 -11.41 0.50 7.73
CA TYR A 425 -11.71 -0.88 7.34
C TYR A 425 -11.08 -1.92 8.27
N ILE A 426 -9.91 -1.62 8.85
CA ILE A 426 -9.15 -2.57 9.68
C ILE A 426 -8.88 -1.96 11.08
N PRO A 427 -9.91 -1.45 11.80
CA PRO A 427 -9.74 -0.65 13.00
C PRO A 427 -9.07 -1.40 14.17
N ARG A 428 -9.26 -2.73 14.26
CA ARG A 428 -8.61 -3.57 15.28
C ARG A 428 -7.08 -3.50 15.25
N TYR A 429 -6.51 -3.20 14.08
CA TYR A 429 -5.06 -3.11 13.89
C TYR A 429 -4.63 -1.66 13.67
N PHE A 430 -5.39 -0.88 12.90
CA PHE A 430 -4.98 0.44 12.42
C PHE A 430 -5.65 1.63 13.10
N ARG A 431 -6.54 1.45 14.10
CA ARG A 431 -7.05 2.59 14.89
C ARG A 431 -5.91 3.46 15.43
N ASN A 432 -6.00 4.77 15.22
CA ASN A 432 -4.97 5.78 15.54
C ASN A 432 -3.69 5.71 14.66
N ALA A 433 -3.71 5.05 13.49
CA ALA A 433 -2.58 5.05 12.55
C ALA A 433 -2.19 6.44 12.05
N LYS A 434 -3.14 7.35 11.78
CA LYS A 434 -2.84 8.75 11.42
C LYS A 434 -2.07 9.43 12.56
N VAL A 435 -2.59 9.36 13.77
CA VAL A 435 -1.98 9.95 14.98
C VAL A 435 -0.59 9.36 15.26
N ALA A 436 -0.45 8.03 15.23
CA ALA A 436 0.82 7.34 15.48
C ALA A 436 1.86 7.55 14.37
N TYR A 437 1.43 7.84 13.13
CA TYR A 437 2.29 8.23 12.03
C TYR A 437 2.79 9.68 12.18
N TYR A 438 1.90 10.65 12.36
CA TYR A 438 2.29 12.07 12.40
C TYR A 438 3.08 12.43 13.67
N LEU A 439 2.70 11.94 14.86
CA LEU A 439 3.53 12.02 16.06
C LEU A 439 4.87 11.26 15.93
N GLY A 440 4.99 10.44 14.89
CA GLY A 440 6.14 9.60 14.61
C GLY A 440 6.99 10.02 13.41
N LYS A 441 6.65 11.12 12.72
CA LYS A 441 7.07 11.44 11.34
C LYS A 441 8.58 11.46 11.16
N ASP A 442 9.33 12.07 12.07
CA ASP A 442 10.80 12.20 11.97
C ASP A 442 11.49 10.84 12.04
N ARG A 443 11.08 10.00 13.00
CA ARG A 443 11.62 8.64 13.16
C ARG A 443 11.15 7.72 12.02
N LEU A 444 9.90 7.85 11.56
CA LEU A 444 9.34 7.05 10.47
C LEU A 444 9.95 7.38 9.11
N SER A 445 10.19 8.67 8.81
CA SER A 445 10.84 9.11 7.56
C SER A 445 12.28 8.61 7.47
N ARG A 446 13.02 8.60 8.60
CA ARG A 446 14.41 8.10 8.67
C ARG A 446 14.55 6.58 8.43
N VAL A 447 13.50 5.78 8.53
CA VAL A 447 13.59 4.33 8.30
C VAL A 447 13.96 4.01 6.84
N ASN A 448 13.33 4.70 5.90
CA ASN A 448 13.37 4.39 4.46
C ASN A 448 14.29 5.29 3.62
N ARG A 449 15.03 6.25 4.20
CA ARG A 449 15.94 7.10 3.42
C ARG A 449 17.06 6.27 2.78
N ASN A 450 17.03 6.15 1.46
CA ASN A 450 18.25 5.99 0.68
C ASN A 450 18.93 7.37 0.68
N ASN A 451 20.12 7.53 1.28
CA ASN A 451 20.85 8.81 1.22
C ASN A 451 21.45 9.11 -0.17
N VAL A 452 21.29 8.18 -1.12
CA VAL A 452 21.65 8.35 -2.53
C VAL A 452 20.39 8.15 -3.36
N THR A 453 19.84 9.25 -3.84
CA THR A 453 18.84 9.32 -4.93
C THR A 453 19.33 10.42 -5.84
N ARG A 454 20.04 10.07 -6.92
CA ARG A 454 20.36 11.03 -7.98
C ARG A 454 19.05 11.37 -8.72
N ILE A 455 18.95 12.60 -9.22
CA ILE A 455 17.90 12.96 -10.18
C ILE A 455 18.15 12.14 -11.45
N VAL A 456 17.08 11.65 -12.08
CA VAL A 456 17.09 10.83 -13.30
C VAL A 456 16.40 11.63 -14.40
N SER A 457 16.94 11.60 -15.61
CA SER A 457 16.41 12.41 -16.72
C SER A 457 14.99 12.00 -17.13
N ASP A 458 14.23 12.96 -17.67
CA ASP A 458 12.90 12.71 -18.21
C ASP A 458 12.94 11.77 -19.43
N GLU A 459 14.03 11.76 -20.19
CA GLU A 459 14.29 10.77 -21.25
C GLU A 459 14.33 9.34 -20.67
N THR A 460 15.15 9.10 -19.64
CA THR A 460 15.22 7.81 -18.96
C THR A 460 13.88 7.43 -18.32
N ARG A 461 13.17 8.38 -17.69
CA ARG A 461 11.81 8.13 -17.15
C ARG A 461 10.83 7.75 -18.27
N LEU A 462 10.89 8.39 -19.44
CA LEU A 462 10.04 8.10 -20.59
C LEU A 462 10.35 6.73 -21.22
N ILE A 463 11.62 6.37 -21.36
CA ILE A 463 12.05 5.04 -21.83
C ILE A 463 11.53 3.95 -20.87
N LEU A 464 11.68 4.15 -19.56
CA LEU A 464 11.19 3.21 -18.57
C LEU A 464 9.65 3.12 -18.57
N ARG A 465 8.92 4.25 -18.66
CA ARG A 465 7.44 4.23 -18.76
C ARG A 465 6.93 3.45 -19.98
N LYS A 466 7.61 3.54 -21.13
CA LYS A 466 7.26 2.76 -22.34
C LYS A 466 7.45 1.24 -22.15
N ASN A 467 8.36 0.81 -21.28
CA ASN A 467 8.65 -0.62 -21.04
C ASN A 467 7.82 -1.24 -19.89
N LEU A 468 7.01 -0.44 -19.19
CA LEU A 468 6.33 -0.80 -17.93
C LEU A 468 4.82 -0.50 -17.96
N THR A 469 4.20 -0.51 -19.14
CA THR A 469 2.80 -0.11 -19.37
C THR A 469 1.82 -0.77 -18.40
N ASN A 470 1.87 -2.09 -18.28
CA ASN A 470 0.90 -2.89 -17.52
C ASN A 470 1.23 -2.86 -16.01
N GLU A 471 2.50 -2.67 -15.65
CA GLU A 471 2.92 -2.35 -14.27
C GLU A 471 2.40 -0.96 -13.81
N ILE A 472 2.35 0.02 -14.72
CA ILE A 472 1.82 1.37 -14.45
C ILE A 472 0.29 1.35 -14.39
N GLU A 473 -0.37 0.67 -15.33
CA GLU A 473 -1.83 0.53 -15.32
C GLU A 473 -2.31 -0.21 -14.05
N PHE A 474 -1.61 -1.25 -13.62
CA PHE A 474 -1.88 -1.90 -12.34
C PHE A 474 -1.70 -0.97 -11.12
N TYR A 475 -0.69 -0.09 -11.15
CA TYR A 475 -0.45 0.90 -10.10
C TYR A 475 -1.58 1.96 -10.04
N GLU A 476 -1.98 2.55 -11.17
CA GLU A 476 -3.07 3.53 -11.21
C GLU A 476 -4.43 2.90 -10.89
N PHE A 477 -4.68 1.66 -11.32
CA PHE A 477 -5.85 0.88 -10.90
C PHE A 477 -5.93 0.75 -9.36
N CYS A 478 -4.81 0.44 -8.70
CA CYS A 478 -4.79 0.33 -7.24
C CYS A 478 -5.02 1.68 -6.53
N LYS A 479 -4.49 2.79 -7.08
CA LYS A 479 -4.80 4.15 -6.60
C LYS A 479 -6.26 4.52 -6.81
N GLN A 480 -6.84 4.21 -7.97
CA GLN A 480 -8.27 4.38 -8.23
C GLN A 480 -9.12 3.64 -7.19
N ARG A 481 -8.81 2.37 -6.88
CA ARG A 481 -9.51 1.62 -5.83
C ARG A 481 -9.37 2.28 -4.45
N LEU A 482 -8.17 2.73 -4.08
CA LEU A 482 -7.93 3.44 -2.82
C LEU A 482 -8.72 4.75 -2.72
N TYR A 483 -8.76 5.54 -3.80
CA TYR A 483 -9.54 6.78 -3.86
C TYR A 483 -11.05 6.51 -3.79
N LEU A 484 -11.55 5.44 -4.41
CA LEU A 484 -12.95 5.01 -4.30
C LEU A 484 -13.30 4.59 -2.85
N GLN A 485 -12.43 3.84 -2.17
CA GLN A 485 -12.59 3.48 -0.76
C GLN A 485 -12.68 4.72 0.14
N TYR A 486 -11.77 5.70 -0.01
CA TYR A 486 -11.80 6.96 0.75
C TYR A 486 -13.01 7.85 0.39
N ALA A 487 -13.40 7.91 -0.89
CA ALA A 487 -14.57 8.67 -1.34
C ALA A 487 -15.90 8.06 -0.82
N ALA A 488 -15.95 6.74 -0.62
CA ALA A 488 -17.08 6.09 0.04
C ALA A 488 -17.12 6.42 1.54
N LEU A 489 -15.98 6.29 2.24
CA LEU A 489 -15.85 6.55 3.68
C LEU A 489 -16.15 8.00 4.10
N SER A 490 -15.88 8.98 3.23
CA SER A 490 -16.04 10.41 3.55
C SER A 490 -17.48 10.92 3.53
N HIS A 491 -18.47 10.10 3.15
CA HIS A 491 -19.89 10.50 3.04
C HIS A 491 -20.15 11.75 2.17
N GLY A 492 -19.22 12.10 1.27
CA GLY A 492 -19.29 13.33 0.47
C GLY A 492 -18.77 14.60 1.15
N LYS A 493 -18.23 14.52 2.39
CA LYS A 493 -17.35 15.56 2.94
C LYS A 493 -16.15 15.77 2.02
N ARG A 494 -15.66 17.00 1.93
CA ARG A 494 -14.61 17.34 0.97
C ARG A 494 -13.24 16.84 1.45
N PHE A 495 -12.43 16.37 0.49
CA PHE A 495 -10.99 16.21 0.70
C PHE A 495 -10.42 17.51 1.29
N GLY A 496 -9.86 17.43 2.50
CA GLY A 496 -9.38 18.58 3.27
C GLY A 496 -10.15 18.87 4.57
N GLU A 497 -11.32 18.26 4.79
CA GLU A 497 -12.08 18.35 6.06
C GLU A 497 -11.63 17.32 7.12
N ASP A 498 -10.44 16.74 6.96
CA ASP A 498 -9.75 15.92 7.97
C ASP A 498 -9.08 16.85 9.02
N ASP A 499 -9.56 16.85 10.27
CA ASP A 499 -9.09 17.71 11.39
C ASP A 499 -7.58 17.56 11.75
N TYR A 500 -6.86 16.65 11.09
CA TYR A 500 -5.44 16.35 11.32
C TYR A 500 -4.46 17.17 10.45
N LEU A 501 -4.96 18.10 9.63
CA LEU A 501 -4.15 18.91 8.70
C LEU A 501 -3.31 20.03 9.34
N LEU A 502 -3.33 20.18 10.67
CA LEU A 502 -2.57 21.21 11.41
C LEU A 502 -1.20 20.74 11.90
N VAL A 503 -0.33 20.32 10.98
CA VAL A 503 1.13 20.26 11.20
C VAL A 503 1.80 21.05 10.07
N PRO A 504 2.40 22.22 10.34
CA PRO A 504 3.07 23.00 9.29
C PRO A 504 4.14 22.19 8.57
N GLU A 505 4.19 22.33 7.25
CA GLU A 505 5.31 21.84 6.47
C GLU A 505 6.53 22.70 6.74
N GLN A 506 7.40 22.24 7.64
CA GLN A 506 8.79 22.72 7.63
C GLN A 506 9.42 22.28 6.31
N GLN A 507 9.52 23.24 5.39
CA GLN A 507 10.46 23.16 4.29
C GLN A 507 11.83 22.86 4.89
N ASN A 508 12.47 21.77 4.45
CA ASN A 508 13.88 21.58 4.78
C ASN A 508 14.64 22.56 3.89
N GLU A 509 15.15 23.64 4.46
CA GLU A 509 16.23 24.39 3.83
C GLU A 509 17.39 23.39 3.60
N TYR A 510 17.75 23.21 2.33
CA TYR A 510 18.99 22.53 1.99
C TYR A 510 20.11 23.51 2.30
N ASN A 511 20.87 23.25 3.36
CA ASN A 511 22.14 23.94 3.57
C ASN A 511 23.11 23.51 2.46
N GLU A 512 23.23 24.35 1.43
CA GLU A 512 24.39 24.36 0.54
C GLU A 512 25.56 25.03 1.28
N ASP A 513 26.29 24.25 2.08
CA ASP A 513 27.55 24.65 2.73
C ASP A 513 28.49 23.43 2.78
N TYR A 514 29.68 23.59 2.19
CA TYR A 514 30.77 22.60 1.97
C TYR A 514 30.59 21.56 0.84
#